data_AF-A0A0Q9QBM9-F1
#
_entry.id   AF-A0A0Q9QBM9-F1
#
_cell.length_a   1.000
_cell.length_b   1.000
_cell.length_c   1.000
_cell.angle_alpha   90.00
_cell.angle_beta   90.00
_cell.angle_gamma   90.00
#
_symmetry.space_group_name_H-M   'P 1'
#
loop_
_entity.id
_entity.type
_entity.pdbx_description
1 polymer ?
#
loop_
_entity_poly.entity_id
_entity_poly.type
_entity_poly.pdbx_seq_one_letter_code
_entity_poly.pdbx_strand_id
1 'polypeptide(L)'
;MWAMCSTMTAMDDVTRMDEVRGIDLLRLNEVGDIRTLKRLMAAKQGVVDAEIELRTAVEVAREAGTSWGDIAVALGTTRSNAYQRFGRRG
;
A
#
# COMPACT_ATOMS: atom_id res chain seq x y z
N MET A 1 -7.46 33.16 12.42
CA MET A 1 -7.99 32.15 13.35
C MET A 1 -8.41 30.95 12.53
N TRP A 2 -7.60 29.89 12.46
CA TRP A 2 -7.97 28.51 12.11
C TRP A 2 -6.78 27.61 12.44
N ALA A 3 -6.81 27.04 13.65
CA ALA A 3 -5.85 26.06 14.12
C ALA A 3 -6.58 24.71 14.25
N MET A 4 -5.99 23.69 13.62
CA MET A 4 -5.95 22.30 14.06
C MET A 4 -7.28 21.58 14.25
N CYS A 5 -7.70 20.85 13.22
CA CYS A 5 -8.32 19.54 13.38
C CYS A 5 -7.60 18.57 12.43
N SER A 6 -6.41 18.13 12.83
CA SER A 6 -5.58 17.20 12.07
C SER A 6 -4.91 16.26 13.06
N THR A 7 -5.64 15.25 13.54
CA THR A 7 -5.08 14.04 14.19
C THR A 7 -6.09 12.90 14.27
N MET A 8 -6.97 12.68 13.27
CA MET A 8 -7.86 11.50 13.31
C MET A 8 -8.34 11.09 11.91
N THR A 9 -7.43 10.71 11.02
CA THR A 9 -7.79 10.19 9.68
C THR A 9 -6.92 9.00 9.27
N ALA A 10 -6.30 8.31 10.24
CA ALA A 10 -5.51 7.10 9.95
C ALA A 10 -5.99 5.86 10.71
N MET A 11 -6.96 5.99 11.63
CA MET A 11 -7.46 4.87 12.45
C MET A 11 -8.86 4.39 12.08
N ASP A 12 -9.64 5.15 11.30
CA ASP A 12 -11.01 4.79 10.92
C ASP A 12 -11.11 3.94 9.63
N ASP A 13 -10.01 3.74 8.90
CA ASP A 13 -10.04 3.03 7.61
C ASP A 13 -10.01 1.50 7.75
N VAL A 14 -9.28 0.97 8.75
CA VAL A 14 -9.11 -0.48 8.93
C VAL A 14 -10.35 -1.12 9.56
N THR A 15 -11.05 -0.41 10.45
CA THR A 15 -12.19 -0.97 11.21
C THR A 15 -13.49 -0.99 10.40
N ARG A 16 -13.60 -0.22 9.30
CA ARG A 16 -14.78 -0.25 8.40
C ARG A 16 -14.76 -1.40 7.39
N MET A 17 -13.82 -2.35 7.50
CA MET A 17 -13.75 -3.52 6.61
C MET A 17 -14.47 -4.76 7.14
N ASP A 18 -14.74 -4.89 8.44
CA ASP A 18 -15.31 -6.13 8.99
C ASP A 18 -16.84 -6.21 8.93
N GLU A 19 -17.55 -5.08 8.90
CA GLU A 19 -19.02 -5.08 8.81
C GLU A 19 -19.53 -5.32 7.37
N VAL A 20 -18.73 -4.98 6.36
CA VAL A 20 -19.09 -5.14 4.95
C VAL A 20 -19.00 -6.61 4.51
N ARG A 21 -18.11 -7.40 5.12
CA ARG A 21 -17.83 -8.79 4.71
C ARG A 21 -19.04 -9.73 4.89
N GLY A 22 -19.83 -9.54 5.93
CA GLY A 22 -20.94 -10.46 6.27
C GLY A 22 -22.13 -10.41 5.31
N ILE A 23 -22.46 -9.23 4.79
CA ILE A 23 -23.63 -9.03 3.91
C ILE A 23 -23.27 -9.20 2.43
N ASP A 24 -22.03 -8.89 2.04
CA ASP A 24 -21.58 -8.95 0.64
C ASP A 24 -21.35 -10.39 0.17
N LEU A 25 -20.77 -11.26 1.03
CA LEU A 25 -20.46 -12.64 0.68
C LEU A 25 -21.69 -13.52 0.40
N LEU A 26 -22.85 -13.20 0.98
CA LEU A 26 -24.11 -13.91 0.72
C LEU A 26 -24.65 -13.63 -0.68
N ARG A 27 -24.54 -12.38 -1.18
CA ARG A 27 -24.91 -12.02 -2.55
C ARG A 27 -23.93 -12.57 -3.59
N LEU A 28 -22.66 -12.66 -3.25
CA LEU A 28 -21.60 -13.16 -4.13
C LEU A 28 -21.64 -14.69 -4.34
N ASN A 29 -22.35 -15.40 -3.47
CA ASN A 29 -22.50 -16.86 -3.51
C ASN A 29 -23.52 -17.32 -4.57
N GLU A 30 -24.48 -16.47 -4.95
CA GLU A 30 -25.57 -16.82 -5.87
C GLU A 30 -25.13 -16.89 -7.35
N VAL A 31 -24.03 -16.22 -7.70
CA VAL A 31 -23.59 -16.03 -9.10
C VAL A 31 -22.33 -16.85 -9.46
N GLY A 32 -21.72 -17.54 -8.50
CA GLY A 32 -20.58 -18.43 -8.76
C GLY A 32 -19.19 -17.78 -8.71
N ASP A 33 -19.04 -16.60 -8.08
CA ASP A 33 -17.79 -15.82 -8.20
C ASP A 33 -16.91 -15.75 -6.94
N ILE A 34 -17.18 -16.55 -5.90
CA ILE A 34 -16.31 -16.58 -4.70
C ILE A 34 -14.86 -16.95 -5.05
N ARG A 35 -14.64 -17.81 -6.04
CA ARG A 35 -13.27 -18.20 -6.45
C ARG A 35 -12.52 -17.05 -7.11
N THR A 36 -13.17 -16.30 -8.00
CA THR A 36 -12.57 -15.14 -8.67
C THR A 36 -12.31 -14.02 -7.68
N LEU A 37 -13.23 -13.79 -6.74
CA LEU A 37 -13.05 -12.79 -5.69
C LEU A 37 -11.92 -13.17 -4.72
N LYS A 38 -11.82 -14.45 -4.33
CA LYS A 38 -10.66 -14.94 -3.57
C LYS A 38 -9.36 -14.73 -4.33
N ARG A 39 -9.34 -14.98 -5.64
CA ARG A 39 -8.17 -14.72 -6.50
C ARG A 39 -7.83 -13.23 -6.56
N LEU A 40 -8.84 -12.36 -6.66
CA LEU A 40 -8.66 -10.90 -6.64
C LEU A 40 -8.09 -10.42 -5.31
N MET A 41 -8.64 -10.90 -4.18
CA MET A 41 -8.14 -10.59 -2.85
C MET A 41 -6.69 -11.06 -2.68
N ALA A 42 -6.36 -12.27 -3.12
CA ALA A 42 -5.00 -12.79 -3.08
C ALA A 42 -4.04 -11.97 -3.95
N ALA A 43 -4.44 -11.59 -5.17
CA ALA A 43 -3.63 -10.75 -6.05
C ALA A 43 -3.42 -9.36 -5.46
N LYS A 44 -4.47 -8.75 -4.88
CA LYS A 44 -4.36 -7.48 -4.15
C LYS A 44 -3.37 -7.60 -3.00
N GLN A 45 -3.45 -8.67 -2.20
CA GLN A 45 -2.53 -8.89 -1.11
C GLN A 45 -1.09 -9.03 -1.61
N GLY A 46 -0.85 -9.77 -2.70
CA GLY A 46 0.47 -9.89 -3.30
C GLY A 46 1.06 -8.54 -3.77
N VAL A 47 0.22 -7.61 -4.26
CA VAL A 47 0.66 -6.25 -4.59
C VAL A 47 1.05 -5.47 -3.32
N VAL A 48 0.26 -5.60 -2.24
CA VAL A 48 0.56 -4.95 -0.96
C VAL A 48 1.87 -5.48 -0.38
N ASP A 49 2.05 -6.80 -0.38
CA ASP A 49 3.25 -7.44 0.15
C ASP A 49 4.50 -7.03 -0.65
N ALA A 50 4.41 -7.02 -1.99
CA ALA A 50 5.49 -6.57 -2.86
C ALA A 50 5.83 -5.08 -2.67
N GLU A 51 4.84 -4.22 -2.45
CA GLU A 51 5.08 -2.80 -2.18
C GLU A 51 5.76 -2.59 -0.82
N ILE A 52 5.40 -3.38 0.20
CA ILE A 52 6.07 -3.37 1.52
C ILE A 52 7.53 -3.81 1.36
N GLU A 53 7.76 -4.95 0.70
CA GLU A 53 9.11 -5.47 0.45
C GLU A 53 9.97 -4.45 -0.31
N LEU A 54 9.41 -3.84 -1.36
CA LEU A 54 10.10 -2.81 -2.13
C LEU A 54 10.48 -1.60 -1.27
N ARG A 55 9.58 -1.14 -0.40
CA ARG A 55 9.87 -0.05 0.54
C ARG A 55 11.00 -0.45 1.48
N THR A 56 10.90 -1.59 2.15
CA THR A 56 11.95 -2.07 3.05
C THR A 56 13.31 -2.16 2.35
N ALA A 57 13.36 -2.67 1.12
CA ALA A 57 14.60 -2.74 0.35
C ALA A 57 15.19 -1.35 0.06
N VAL A 58 14.36 -0.36 -0.28
CA VAL A 58 14.79 1.03 -0.47
C VAL A 58 15.30 1.63 0.85
N GLU A 59 14.66 1.34 1.97
CA GLU A 59 15.09 1.81 3.28
C GLU A 59 16.45 1.26 3.67
N VAL A 60 16.65 -0.05 3.52
CA VAL A 60 17.94 -0.72 3.75
C VAL A 60 19.03 -0.13 2.84
N ALA A 61 18.72 0.11 1.55
CA ALA A 61 19.65 0.73 0.63
C ALA A 61 20.04 2.16 1.07
N ARG A 62 19.07 2.94 1.58
CA ARG A 62 19.32 4.30 2.10
C ARG A 62 20.13 4.29 3.39
N GLU A 63 19.90 3.34 4.28
CA GLU A 63 20.70 3.14 5.51
C GLU A 63 22.14 2.74 5.20
N ALA A 64 22.35 1.93 4.15
CA ALA A 64 23.67 1.62 3.61
C ALA A 64 24.35 2.80 2.89
N GLY A 65 23.70 3.97 2.79
CA GLY A 65 24.25 5.17 2.17
C GLY A 65 24.06 5.25 0.65
N THR A 66 23.33 4.31 0.04
CA THR A 66 23.06 4.30 -1.41
C THR A 66 22.36 5.58 -1.85
N SER A 67 22.84 6.23 -2.91
CA SER A 67 22.28 7.50 -3.36
C SER A 67 20.89 7.31 -3.97
N TRP A 68 20.05 8.36 -3.92
CA TRP A 68 18.76 8.36 -4.63
C TRP A 68 18.89 8.20 -6.15
N GLY A 69 20.05 8.53 -6.73
CA GLY A 69 20.32 8.30 -8.14
C GLY A 69 20.43 6.82 -8.45
N ASP A 70 21.23 6.09 -7.68
CA ASP A 70 21.46 4.66 -7.89
C ASP A 70 20.19 3.85 -7.61
N ILE A 71 19.42 4.23 -6.58
CA ILE A 71 18.10 3.65 -6.30
C ILE A 71 17.16 3.88 -7.48
N ALA A 72 17.14 5.07 -8.07
CA ALA A 72 16.28 5.35 -9.22
C ALA A 72 16.65 4.52 -10.45
N VAL A 73 17.95 4.31 -10.70
CA VAL A 73 18.44 3.41 -11.76
C VAL A 73 17.95 1.98 -11.51
N ALA A 74 18.10 1.47 -10.29
CA ALA A 74 17.63 0.12 -9.93
C ALA A 74 16.11 -0.04 -10.08
N LEU A 75 15.34 1.01 -9.79
CA LEU A 75 13.88 1.04 -9.93
C LEU A 75 13.41 1.34 -11.37
N GLY A 76 14.32 1.63 -12.31
CA GLY A 76 13.97 2.01 -13.68
C GLY A 76 13.19 3.32 -13.78
N THR A 77 13.44 4.28 -12.88
CA THR A 77 12.72 5.56 -12.80
C THR A 77 13.68 6.74 -12.68
N THR A 78 13.15 7.95 -12.58
CA THR A 78 13.96 9.16 -12.36
C THR A 78 14.24 9.36 -10.87
N ARG A 79 15.37 10.01 -10.54
CA ARG A 79 15.73 10.35 -9.16
C ARG A 79 14.64 11.12 -8.42
N SER A 80 14.00 12.09 -9.08
CA SER A 80 12.94 12.90 -8.49
C SER A 80 11.69 12.07 -8.17
N ASN A 81 11.34 11.12 -9.04
CA ASN A 81 10.23 10.19 -8.83
C ASN A 81 10.53 9.23 -7.67
N ALA A 82 11.72 8.62 -7.63
CA ALA A 82 12.16 7.78 -6.52
C ALA A 82 12.14 8.55 -5.18
N TYR A 83 12.70 9.77 -5.14
CA TYR A 83 12.68 10.60 -3.94
C TYR A 83 11.26 11.02 -3.54
N GLN A 84 10.38 11.34 -4.48
CA GLN A 84 9.00 11.71 -4.16
C GLN A 84 8.20 10.52 -3.58
N ARG A 85 8.42 9.32 -4.11
CA ARG A 85 7.70 8.09 -3.70
C ARG A 85 8.20 7.49 -2.39
N PHE A 86 9.51 7.52 -2.17
CA PHE A 86 10.16 6.82 -1.05
C PHE A 86 10.91 7.75 -0.09
N GLY A 87 11.21 8.99 -0.50
CA GLY A 87 11.95 9.95 0.32
C GLY A 87 11.07 10.78 1.27
N ARG A 88 9.75 10.68 1.17
CA ARG A 88 8.81 11.24 2.16
C ARG A 88 8.59 10.23 3.28
N ARG A 89 9.51 10.18 4.25
CA ARG A 89 9.15 9.77 5.62
C ARG A 89 8.75 11.02 6.39
N GLY A 90 7.47 11.10 6.73
CA GLY A 90 7.07 11.48 8.08
C GLY A 90 6.89 10.19 8.85
#